data_AF-A0A3M1TM20-F1
#
_entry.id   AF-A0A3M1TM20-F1
#
_cell.length_a   1.000
_cell.length_b   1.000
_cell.length_c   1.000
_cell.angle_alpha   90.00
_cell.angle_beta   90.00
_cell.angle_gamma   90.00
#
_symmetry.space_group_name_H-M   'P 1'
#
loop_
_entity.id
_entity.type
_entity.pdbx_description
1 polymer ?
#
loop_
_entity_poly.entity_id
_entity_poly.type
_entity_poly.pdbx_seq_one_letter_code
_entity_poly.pdbx_strand_id
1 'polypeptide(L)' 'SGQIKTGSASRSDRIAKYNQLLRIEEDLEEAALYGGPLFPFV' A
#
# COMPACT_ATOMS: atom_id res chain seq x y z
N SER A 1 -9.73 7.39 -0.80
CA SER A 1 -9.50 6.10 -1.50
C SER A 1 -8.65 5.21 -0.60
N GLY A 2 -8.88 3.89 -0.59
CA GLY A 2 -8.13 2.95 0.27
C GLY A 2 -7.53 1.75 -0.48
N GLN A 3 -7.45 1.84 -1.81
CA GLN A 3 -6.82 0.86 -2.68
C GLN A 3 -5.94 1.57 -3.71
N ILE A 4 -4.86 0.91 -4.14
CA ILE A 4 -3.95 1.40 -5.18
C ILE A 4 -3.59 0.27 -6.12
N LYS A 5 -3.71 0.51 -7.43
CA LYS A 5 -3.20 -0.38 -8.47
C LYS A 5 -1.95 0.23 -9.07
N THR A 6 -0.79 -0.41 -8.86
CA THR A 6 0.50 0.13 -9.32
C THR A 6 1.38 -0.89 -10.07
N GLY A 7 0.76 -1.90 -10.69
CA GLY A 7 1.48 -2.92 -11.47
C GLY A 7 1.92 -4.11 -10.62
N SER A 8 2.78 -4.97 -11.18
CA SER A 8 3.36 -6.10 -10.44
C SER A 8 4.47 -5.62 -9.49
N ALA A 9 4.82 -6.45 -8.50
CA ALA A 9 5.98 -6.26 -7.64
C ALA A 9 7.30 -6.55 -8.39
N SER A 10 7.52 -5.85 -9.49
CA SER A 10 8.69 -5.92 -10.36
C SER A 10 8.93 -4.55 -10.96
N ARG A 11 10.17 -4.27 -11.38
CA ARG A 11 10.66 -2.96 -11.84
C ARG A 11 10.72 -1.92 -10.71
N SER A 12 11.84 -1.19 -10.66
CA SER A 12 12.17 -0.32 -9.54
C SER A 12 11.16 0.82 -9.32
N ASP A 13 10.56 1.35 -10.38
CA ASP A 13 9.58 2.44 -10.29
C ASP A 13 8.25 2.00 -9.62
N ARG A 14 7.86 0.73 -9.79
CA ARG A 14 6.69 0.16 -9.12
C ARG A 14 7.00 -0.24 -7.68
N ILE A 15 8.16 -0.87 -7.48
CA ILE A 15 8.67 -1.23 -6.14
C ILE A 15 8.77 0.01 -5.25
N ALA A 16 9.23 1.15 -5.79
CA ALA A 16 9.33 2.39 -5.03
C ALA A 16 8.00 2.81 -4.38
N LYS A 17 6.86 2.58 -5.06
CA LYS A 17 5.53 2.90 -4.52
C LYS A 17 5.14 1.94 -3.39
N TYR A 18 5.41 0.64 -3.52
CA TYR A 18 5.19 -0.33 -2.44
C TYR A 18 6.04 -0.03 -1.21
N ASN A 19 7.34 0.23 -1.42
CA ASN A 19 8.25 0.57 -0.32
C ASN A 19 7.86 1.85 0.38
N GLN A 20 7.29 2.81 -0.35
CA GLN A 20 6.79 4.02 0.29
C GLN A 20 5.59 3.76 1.18
N LEU A 21 4.70 2.82 0.80
CA LEU A 21 3.58 2.42 1.66
C LEU A 21 4.07 1.71 2.92
N LEU A 22 5.10 0.86 2.82
CA LEU A 22 5.70 0.21 3.98
C LEU A 22 6.29 1.22 4.96
N ARG A 23 7.04 2.21 4.47
CA ARG A 23 7.58 3.28 5.34
C ARG A 23 6.47 4.09 6.01
N ILE A 24 5.40 4.41 5.28
CA ILE A 24 4.26 5.14 5.86
C ILE A 24 3.56 4.30 6.94
N GLU A 25 3.47 2.99 6.75
CA GLU A 25 2.89 2.09 7.76
C GLU A 25 3.79 2.00 9.00
N GLU A 26 5.11 1.87 8.81
CA GLU A 26 6.10 1.95 9.88
C GLU A 26 6.01 3.27 10.66
N ASP A 27 5.88 4.42 9.97
CA ASP A 27 5.79 5.74 10.59
C ASP A 27 4.48 5.96 11.38
N LEU A 28 3.40 5.29 11.00
CA LEU A 28 2.07 5.45 11.59
C LEU A 28 1.81 4.48 12.75
N GLU A 29 2.56 3.38 12.84
CA GLU A 29 2.41 2.35 13.88
C GLU A 29 0.93 1.96 14.09
N GLU A 30 0.43 2.04 15.32
CA GLU A 30 -0.94 1.68 15.71
C GLU A 30 -2.02 2.61 15.12
N ALA A 31 -1.65 3.76 14.54
CA ALA A 31 -2.59 4.67 13.89
C ALA A 31 -2.98 4.21 12.47
N ALA A 32 -2.22 3.28 11.87
CA ALA A 32 -2.54 2.73 10.57
C ALA A 32 -3.54 1.58 10.66
N LEU A 33 -4.44 1.50 9.67
CA LEU A 33 -5.38 0.38 9.51
C LEU A 33 -5.25 -0.20 8.11
N TYR A 34 -5.01 -1.51 8.03
CA TYR A 34 -4.97 -2.22 6.74
C TYR A 34 -6.38 -2.35 6.14
N GLY A 35 -6.50 -1.93 4.88
CA GLY A 35 -7.78 -1.88 4.18
C GLY A 35 -8.43 -3.24 3.88
N GLY A 36 -7.64 -4.32 3.76
CA GLY A 36 -8.09 -5.70 3.55
C GLY A 36 -9.47 -5.87 2.87
N PRO A 37 -10.46 -6.51 3.53
CA PRO A 37 -11.78 -6.77 2.97
C PRO A 37 -12.70 -5.54 2.93
N LEU A 38 -12.27 -4.37 3.44
CA LEU A 38 -13.09 -3.16 3.45
C LEU A 38 -13.34 -2.60 2.04
N PHE A 39 -12.60 -3.09 1.04
CA PHE A 39 -12.74 -2.67 -0.35
C PHE A 39 -12.96 -3.86 -1.31
N PRO A 40 -14.15 -4.50 -1.27
CA PRO A 40 -14.38 -5.78 -1.92
C PRO A 40 -14.52 -5.77 -3.46
N PHE A 41 -14.65 -4.60 -4.11
CA PHE A 41 -15.07 -4.53 -5.52
C PHE A 41 -14.35 -3.46 -6.35
N VAL A 42 -13.03 -3.58 -6.50
CA VAL A 42 -12.27 -2.89 -7.57
C VAL A 42 -11.32 -3.86 -8.25
#